data_AF-A0A2D5X8M0-F1
#
_entry.id   AF-A0A2D5X8M0-F1
#
_cell.length_a   1.000
_cell.length_b   1.000
_cell.length_c   1.000
_cell.angle_alpha   90.00
_cell.angle_beta   90.00
_cell.angle_gamma   90.00
#
_symmetry.space_group_name_H-M   'P 1'
#
loop_
_entity.id
_entity.type
_entity.pdbx_description
1 polymer ?
#
loop_
_entity_poly.entity_id
_entity_poly.type
_entity_poly.pdbx_seq_one_letter_code
_entity_poly.pdbx_strand_id
1 'polypeptide(L)' 'MSDEKDGFTEDDIGTCITIKRQDGTYIEAEIVRVFCPLCTEEFIGTKRDAGGFIAGHRAYHEHENMSDMIAESMGGV' A
#
# COMPACT_ATOMS: atom_id res chain seq x y z
N MET A 1 13.26 23.30 1.82
CA MET A 1 11.82 23.21 2.12
C MET A 1 11.43 21.84 1.65
N SER A 2 11.10 20.95 2.58
CA SER A 2 10.68 19.59 2.24
C SER A 2 9.21 19.69 1.92
N ASP A 3 8.89 19.77 0.63
CA ASP A 3 7.52 19.64 0.13
C ASP A 3 7.01 18.25 0.50
N GLU A 4 6.45 18.11 1.70
CA GLU A 4 5.50 17.06 2.06
C GLU A 4 4.27 17.26 1.16
N LYS A 5 4.35 16.75 -0.07
CA LYS A 5 3.17 16.56 -0.89
C LYS A 5 2.32 15.50 -0.18
N ASP A 6 1.21 15.98 0.38
CA ASP A 6 -0.07 15.27 0.45
C ASP A 6 -0.15 14.27 -0.71
N GLY A 7 -0.45 13.00 -0.41
CA GLY A 7 -0.22 11.85 -1.30
C GLY A 7 -0.79 11.98 -2.72
N PHE A 8 -0.50 10.97 -3.56
CA PHE A 8 -1.04 10.94 -4.92
C PHE A 8 -2.57 10.91 -4.91
N THR A 9 -3.19 11.69 -5.79
CA THR A 9 -4.63 11.80 -5.93
C THR A 9 -5.14 10.97 -7.10
N GLU A 10 -6.46 10.87 -7.25
CA GLU A 10 -7.07 10.15 -8.39
C GLU A 10 -6.71 10.76 -9.76
N ASP A 11 -6.41 12.06 -9.81
CA ASP A 11 -6.04 12.76 -11.05
C ASP A 11 -4.63 12.35 -11.53
N ASP A 12 -3.78 11.90 -10.60
CA ASP A 12 -2.42 11.49 -10.89
C ASP A 12 -2.33 10.08 -11.52
N ILE A 13 -3.42 9.30 -11.47
CA ILE A 13 -3.42 7.90 -11.93
C ILE A 13 -3.06 7.81 -13.42
N GLY A 14 -2.11 6.92 -13.74
CA GLY A 14 -1.58 6.73 -15.09
C GLY A 14 -0.45 7.70 -15.46
N THR A 15 -0.16 8.69 -14.62
CA THR A 15 0.99 9.58 -14.81
C THR A 15 2.28 8.85 -14.47
N CYS A 16 3.30 9.01 -15.34
CA CYS A 16 4.66 8.58 -15.06
C CYS A 16 5.44 9.71 -14.41
N ILE A 17 5.98 9.46 -13.21
CA ILE A 17 6.85 10.39 -12.49
C ILE A 17 8.29 9.88 -12.50
N THR A 18 9.24 10.81 -12.54
CA THR A 18 10.66 10.48 -12.44
C THR A 18 11.12 10.64 -11.00
N ILE A 19 11.49 9.53 -10.35
CA ILE A 19 11.99 9.51 -8.99
C ILE A 19 13.52 9.45 -9.03
N LYS A 20 14.16 10.44 -8.40
CA LYS A 20 15.60 10.45 -8.20
C LYS A 20 15.95 9.60 -6.98
N ARG A 21 16.76 8.57 -7.18
CA ARG A 21 17.27 7.73 -6.10
C ARG A 21 18.51 8.34 -5.46
N GLN A 22 18.83 7.90 -4.24
CA GLN A 22 19.99 8.36 -3.47
C GLN A 22 21.33 7.99 -4.15
N ASP A 23 21.34 6.94 -4.96
CA ASP A 23 22.49 6.52 -5.78
C ASP A 23 22.70 7.40 -7.03
N GLY A 24 21.87 8.43 -7.22
CA GLY A 24 21.94 9.34 -8.35
C GLY A 24 21.24 8.82 -9.61
N THR A 25 20.64 7.63 -9.59
CA THR A 25 19.87 7.10 -10.71
C THR A 25 18.45 7.69 -10.75
N TYR A 26 17.87 7.73 -11.95
CA TYR A 26 16.50 8.16 -12.17
C TYR A 26 15.68 6.94 -12.57
N ILE A 27 14.55 6.73 -11.89
CA ILE A 27 13.59 5.70 -12.28
C ILE A 27 12.28 6.37 -12.68
N GLU A 28 11.69 5.91 -13.78
CA GLU A 28 10.31 6.24 -14.10
C GLU A 28 9.39 5.30 -13.32
N ALA A 29 8.39 5.87 -12.66
CA ALA A 29 7.39 5.15 -11.90
C ALA A 29 6.01 5.65 -12.26
N GLU A 30 5.14 4.75 -12.71
CA GLU A 30 3.74 5.06 -12.97
C GLU A 30 2.96 5.06 -11.65
N ILE A 31 2.10 6.07 -11.51
CA ILE A 31 1.10 6.13 -10.43
C ILE A 31 -0.06 5.23 -10.79
N VAL A 32 -0.37 4.29 -9.91
CA VAL A 32 -1.43 3.31 -10.09
C VAL A 32 -2.37 3.34 -8.90
N ARG A 33 -3.59 2.85 -9.14
CA ARG A 33 -4.59 2.58 -8.12
C ARG A 33 -4.80 1.09 -7.99
N VAL A 34 -4.76 0.57 -6.77
CA VAL A 34 -5.01 -0.83 -6.46
C VAL A 34 -6.01 -0.95 -5.30
N PHE A 35 -6.72 -2.06 -5.29
CA PHE A 35 -7.68 -2.39 -4.23
C PHE A 35 -7.28 -3.72 -3.59
N CYS A 36 -7.41 -3.81 -2.27
CA CYS A 36 -7.33 -5.11 -1.60
C CYS A 36 -8.55 -5.97 -2.01
N PRO A 37 -8.34 -7.21 -2.49
CA PRO A 37 -9.45 -8.07 -2.92
C PRO A 37 -10.32 -8.59 -1.76
N LEU A 38 -9.88 -8.42 -0.51
CA LEU A 38 -10.57 -8.92 0.68
C LEU A 38 -11.43 -7.84 1.36
N CYS A 39 -10.86 -6.66 1.62
CA CYS A 39 -11.52 -5.58 2.35
C CYS A 39 -11.88 -4.37 1.48
N THR A 40 -11.50 -4.39 0.19
CA THR A 40 -11.70 -3.27 -0.76
C THR A 40 -10.99 -1.96 -0.40
N GLU A 41 -10.07 -1.98 0.57
CA GLU A 41 -9.25 -0.81 0.87
C GLU A 41 -8.43 -0.40 -0.36
N GLU A 42 -8.42 0.91 -0.61
CA GLU A 42 -7.79 1.54 -1.77
C GLU A 42 -6.40 2.07 -1.43
N PHE A 43 -5.48 1.95 -2.39
CA PHE A 43 -4.19 2.61 -2.36
C PHE A 43 -3.88 3.27 -3.71
N ILE A 44 -3.48 4.54 -3.68
CA ILE A 44 -2.97 5.30 -4.83
C ILE A 44 -1.51 5.63 -4.59
N GLY A 45 -0.64 5.20 -5.50
CA GLY A 45 0.79 5.48 -5.41
C GLY A 45 1.60 4.83 -6.51
N THR A 46 2.92 4.80 -6.34
CA THR A 46 3.78 4.20 -7.37
C THR A 46 3.54 2.69 -7.47
N LYS A 47 3.80 2.08 -8.64
CA LYS A 47 3.74 0.61 -8.80
C LYS A 47 4.53 -0.15 -7.73
N ARG A 48 5.67 0.39 -7.28
CA ARG A 48 6.47 -0.24 -6.21
C ARG A 48 5.72 -0.23 -4.89
N ASP A 49 5.18 0.92 -4.51
CA ASP A 49 4.50 1.10 -3.23
C ASP A 49 3.17 0.34 -3.22
N ALA A 50 2.45 0.30 -4.35
CA ALA A 50 1.25 -0.50 -4.52
C ALA A 50 1.53 -2.01 -4.32
N GLY A 51 2.68 -2.51 -4.78
CA GLY A 51 3.12 -3.88 -4.48
C GLY A 51 3.39 -4.10 -2.99
N GLY A 52 4.00 -3.12 -2.32
CA GLY A 52 4.22 -3.14 -0.87
C GLY A 52 2.91 -3.13 -0.07
N PHE A 53 1.96 -2.29 -0.49
CA PHE A 53 0.60 -2.27 0.07
C PHE A 53 -0.05 -3.65 -0.04
N ILE A 54 -0.15 -4.24 -1.23
CA ILE A 54 -0.80 -5.57 -1.41
C ILE A 54 -0.14 -6.65 -0.53
N ALA A 55 1.20 -6.69 -0.48
CA ALA A 55 1.92 -7.69 0.29
C ALA A 55 1.74 -7.49 1.81
N GLY A 56 1.89 -6.26 2.30
CA GLY A 56 1.72 -5.93 3.72
C GLY A 56 0.28 -6.06 4.19
N HIS A 57 -0.68 -5.64 3.35
CA HIS A 57 -2.09 -5.70 3.66
C HIS A 57 -2.62 -7.14 3.71
N ARG A 58 -2.06 -8.04 2.89
CA ARG A 58 -2.29 -9.49 3.04
C ARG A 58 -1.83 -10.00 4.41
N ALA A 59 -0.61 -9.66 4.82
CA ALA A 59 -0.07 -10.10 6.11
C ALA A 59 -0.90 -9.55 7.29
N TYR A 60 -1.44 -8.33 7.15
CA TYR A 60 -2.37 -7.75 8.11
C TYR A 60 -3.64 -8.61 8.28
N HIS A 61 -4.31 -8.98 7.17
CA HIS A 61 -5.47 -9.87 7.25
C HIS A 61 -5.14 -11.25 7.83
N GLU A 62 -3.98 -11.82 7.50
CA GLU A 62 -3.53 -13.09 8.09
C GLU A 62 -3.38 -12.96 9.62
N HIS A 63 -2.90 -11.82 10.12
CA HIS A 63 -2.82 -11.53 11.55
C HIS A 63 -4.20 -11.32 12.19
N GLU A 64 -5.12 -10.58 11.56
CA GLU A 64 -6.48 -10.37 12.08
C GLU A 64 -7.22 -11.69 12.22
N ASN A 65 -7.22 -12.52 11.17
CA ASN A 65 -7.86 -13.84 11.19
C ASN A 65 -7.26 -14.75 12.27
N MET A 66 -5.94 -14.72 12.45
CA MET A 66 -5.28 -15.52 13.49
C MET A 66 -5.62 -15.02 14.90
N SER A 67 -5.66 -13.71 15.10
CA SER A 67 -6.00 -13.09 16.38
C SER A 67 -7.44 -13.45 16.79
N ASP A 68 -8.35 -13.47 15.82
CA ASP A 68 -9.74 -13.88 16.02
C ASP A 68 -9.84 -15.35 16.44
N MET A 69 -9.15 -16.26 15.76
CA MET A 69 -9.09 -17.69 16.15
C MET A 69 -8.49 -17.90 17.55
N ILE A 70 -7.48 -17.12 17.93
CA ILE A 70 -6.89 -17.20 19.29
C ILE A 70 -7.88 -16.69 20.34
N ALA A 71 -8.60 -15.60 20.07
CA ALA A 71 -9.62 -15.08 20.97
C ALA A 71 -10.76 -16.08 21.19
N GLU A 72 -11.23 -16.76 20.14
CA GLU A 72 -12.27 -17.79 20.25
C GLU A 72 -11.79 -19.04 21.02
N SER A 73 -10.54 -19.45 20.84
CA SER A 73 -9.98 -20.64 21.49
C SER A 73 -9.56 -20.41 22.95
N MET A 74 -9.36 -19.16 23.38
CA MET A 74 -9.01 -18.79 24.75
C MET A 74 -10.22 -18.59 25.67
N GLY A 75 -11.44 -18.89 25.19
CA GLY A 75 -12.65 -18.90 26.01
C GLY A 75 -13.17 -17.50 26.29
N GLY A 76 -14.08 -17.04 25.44
CA GLY A 76 -15.01 -15.99 25.83
C GLY A 76 -15.75 -16.42 27.10
N VAL A 77 -15.62 -15.60 28.15
CA VAL A 77 -16.44 -15.66 29.37
C VAL A 77 -17.70 -14.82 29.21
#